data_AF-A0A1Q7KCX5-F1
#
_entry.id   AF-A0A1Q7KCX5-F1
#
_cell.length_a   1.000
_cell.length_b   1.000
_cell.length_c   1.000
_cell.angle_alpha   90.00
_cell.angle_beta   90.00
_cell.angle_gamma   90.00
#
_symmetry.space_group_name_H-M   'P 1'
#
loop_
_entity.id
_entity.type
_entity.pdbx_description
1 polymer ?
#
loop_
_entity_poly.entity_id
_entity_poly.type
_entity_poly.pdbx_seq_one_letter_code
_entity_poly.pdbx_strand_id
1 'polypeptide(L)'
;MKILMAAAVPKRREGGVAAIIYNLGKELERRGHSISYVFQEDLLDPSSGRRFAELAFSWRLARYIAERRGEFSVVNLHAPWGFAYGYLRRMWPAHDLPPYVMTLQGAEERYVVTMRREHAKGRADHFGWKNRLWHRLYHLPRYRHSARTADACMTANREASALLQLKQNFPAERIFFVPNGVDESFFQARDSSSQASRLLFVGTWLDRKGIYYLVESLALLASRWADLHLTVAGCMVEAAVVRRYFPAALQPRLNIMPFIVSAEMPALYAQHDIFVLPSLMEGMPLSLLEAMAGGMPVVTTDTCGMADVVEDNYNGLLVKPADAPSLAAAIERLLRTEELRASLGRAAQETMRRYTWGLIAERIEHVFIETIQASSQKKAAGHKISFYEVSPERKEPYRAENGLRHPLFAWLGWRPIFAQHTRAEHEALRRAAEGRRALVEIGVAEGASAVAMRETMSPDGTLFLIDPYHLSRFPLLNALRRAAHRAVDACARGTATWIQKFSHEVSPAWKVPIDLLLIDGDHQEQSVWRDWNEWKKFVVPGGVVLFHDARLFEAGWTTLEYGPVRVVEALFRKAGPAKWHIIDEVDSLVIVERQA
;
A
#
# COMPACT_ATOMS: atom_id res chain seq x y z
N MET A 1 -16.52 2.57 4.78
CA MET A 1 -15.57 1.45 4.54
C MET A 1 -15.34 0.68 5.84
N LYS A 2 -14.84 -0.56 5.78
CA LYS A 2 -14.30 -1.27 6.95
C LYS A 2 -12.77 -1.17 6.94
N ILE A 3 -12.19 -0.51 7.94
CA ILE A 3 -10.77 -0.10 7.94
C ILE A 3 -10.07 -0.74 9.13
N LEU A 4 -8.97 -1.44 8.89
CA LEU A 4 -8.07 -1.88 9.96
C LEU A 4 -6.96 -0.85 10.13
N MET A 5 -6.74 -0.35 11.34
CA MET A 5 -5.59 0.49 11.70
C MET A 5 -4.70 -0.26 12.69
N ALA A 6 -3.42 -0.42 12.35
CA ALA A 6 -2.50 -1.20 13.18
C ALA A 6 -1.14 -0.55 13.39
N ALA A 7 -0.63 -0.67 14.63
CA ALA A 7 0.71 -0.22 15.02
C ALA A 7 1.27 -1.03 16.19
N ALA A 8 2.54 -1.44 16.13
CA ALA A 8 3.23 -2.06 17.27
C ALA A 8 3.69 -1.01 18.30
N VAL A 9 2.72 -0.32 18.88
CA VAL A 9 2.91 0.60 20.01
C VAL A 9 1.95 0.19 21.14
N PRO A 10 2.24 0.58 22.40
CA PRO A 10 1.32 0.38 23.51
C PRO A 10 -0.03 1.07 23.27
N LYS A 11 -1.10 0.52 23.83
CA LYS A 11 -2.48 0.99 23.65
C LYS A 11 -2.78 2.22 24.53
N ARG A 12 -2.01 3.30 24.34
CA ARG A 12 -2.04 4.53 25.16
C ARG A 12 -2.59 5.71 24.37
N ARG A 13 -3.56 6.44 24.92
CA ARG A 13 -4.20 7.58 24.25
C ARG A 13 -3.50 8.91 24.51
N GLU A 14 -2.49 8.92 25.38
CA GLU A 14 -1.88 10.12 25.94
C GLU A 14 -0.77 10.71 25.07
N GLY A 15 -0.49 10.13 23.90
CA GLY A 15 0.39 10.75 22.90
C GLY A 15 0.94 9.81 21.84
N GLY A 16 1.70 10.39 20.92
CA GLY A 16 2.43 9.66 19.87
C GLY A 16 1.51 8.98 18.85
N VAL A 17 1.98 7.85 18.31
CA VAL A 17 1.32 7.16 17.18
C VAL A 17 -0.06 6.61 17.55
N ALA A 18 -0.25 6.12 18.78
CA ALA A 18 -1.53 5.60 19.22
C ALA A 18 -2.59 6.71 19.33
N ALA A 19 -2.23 7.89 19.86
CA ALA A 19 -3.12 9.05 19.88
C ALA A 19 -3.53 9.49 18.46
N ILE A 20 -2.59 9.51 17.51
CA ILE A 20 -2.89 9.79 16.09
C ILE A 20 -3.93 8.81 15.54
N ILE A 21 -3.72 7.51 15.77
CA ILE A 21 -4.64 6.46 15.31
C ILE A 21 -6.03 6.63 15.90
N TYR A 22 -6.13 6.89 17.20
CA TYR A 22 -7.43 7.05 17.86
C TYR A 22 -8.17 8.33 17.43
N ASN A 23 -7.47 9.46 17.34
CA ASN A 23 -8.09 10.72 16.93
C ASN A 23 -8.58 10.64 15.48
N LEU A 24 -7.76 10.08 14.59
CA LEU A 24 -8.15 9.83 13.22
C LEU A 24 -9.32 8.83 13.13
N GLY A 25 -9.24 7.73 13.85
CA GLY A 25 -10.26 6.68 13.87
C GLY A 25 -11.62 7.21 14.32
N LYS A 26 -11.65 8.03 15.38
CA LYS A 26 -12.85 8.73 15.86
C LYS A 26 -13.50 9.57 14.76
N GLU A 27 -12.72 10.35 14.01
CA GLU A 27 -13.28 11.19 12.94
C GLU A 27 -13.73 10.37 11.71
N LEU A 28 -13.02 9.29 11.37
CA LEU A 28 -13.50 8.37 10.33
C LEU A 28 -14.78 7.62 10.74
N GLU A 29 -14.94 7.27 12.02
CA GLU A 29 -16.18 6.70 12.56
C GLU A 29 -17.35 7.70 12.43
N ARG A 30 -17.13 8.98 12.74
CA ARG A 30 -18.13 10.04 12.53
C ARG A 30 -18.55 10.21 11.07
N ARG A 31 -17.65 9.88 10.13
CA ARG A 31 -17.92 9.84 8.68
C ARG A 31 -18.57 8.52 8.23
N GLY A 32 -18.99 7.66 9.16
CA GLY A 32 -19.74 6.44 8.85
C GLY A 32 -18.86 5.24 8.46
N HIS A 33 -17.57 5.24 8.83
CA HIS A 33 -16.71 4.08 8.65
C HIS A 33 -16.66 3.18 9.89
N SER A 34 -16.38 1.90 9.69
CA SER A 34 -16.12 0.95 10.77
C SER A 34 -14.62 0.79 10.92
N ILE A 35 -14.07 1.10 12.10
CA ILE A 35 -12.63 1.02 12.36
C ILE A 35 -12.33 -0.16 13.30
N SER A 36 -11.30 -0.94 12.97
CA SER A 36 -10.72 -1.94 13.86
C SER A 36 -9.32 -1.51 14.24
N TYR A 37 -8.99 -1.54 15.53
CA TYR A 37 -7.68 -1.14 16.04
C TYR A 37 -6.89 -2.35 16.49
N VAL A 38 -5.62 -2.45 16.07
CA VAL A 38 -4.70 -3.50 16.52
C VAL A 38 -3.37 -2.89 16.96
N PHE A 39 -3.10 -3.00 18.26
CA PHE A 39 -1.88 -2.53 18.91
C PHE A 39 -0.99 -3.69 19.36
N GLN A 40 0.21 -3.36 19.87
CA GLN A 40 1.22 -4.35 20.25
C GLN A 40 0.65 -5.40 21.22
N GLU A 41 -0.06 -4.96 22.25
CA GLU A 41 -0.62 -5.79 23.33
C GLU A 41 -1.77 -6.69 22.85
N ASP A 42 -2.42 -6.37 21.73
CA ASP A 42 -3.50 -7.19 21.18
C ASP A 42 -2.95 -8.47 20.48
N LEU A 43 -1.67 -8.47 20.10
CA LEU A 43 -1.03 -9.59 19.36
C LEU A 43 0.19 -10.20 20.05
N LEU A 44 0.82 -9.50 20.99
CA LEU A 44 1.99 -9.96 21.73
C LEU A 44 1.73 -9.96 23.23
N ASP A 45 2.23 -11.01 23.88
CA ASP A 45 2.24 -11.08 25.34
C ASP A 45 3.25 -10.06 25.89
N PRO A 46 2.88 -9.20 26.86
CA PRO A 46 3.79 -8.27 27.53
C PRO A 46 5.06 -8.92 28.10
N SER A 47 5.01 -10.21 28.43
CA SER A 47 6.12 -11.00 28.98
C SER A 47 7.08 -11.57 27.93
N SER A 48 6.70 -11.54 26.64
CA SER A 48 7.56 -12.05 25.57
C SER A 48 8.81 -11.18 25.38
N GLY A 49 9.99 -11.81 25.38
CA GLY A 49 11.28 -11.12 25.36
C GLY A 49 11.41 -10.07 24.24
N ARG A 50 12.10 -8.95 24.53
CA ARG A 50 12.15 -7.75 23.67
C ARG A 50 12.87 -7.92 22.32
N ARG A 51 13.76 -8.91 22.17
CA ARG A 51 14.53 -9.08 20.93
C ARG A 51 13.62 -9.66 19.83
N PHE A 52 13.51 -8.95 18.71
CA PHE A 52 12.67 -9.31 17.55
C PHE A 52 11.15 -9.33 17.80
N ALA A 53 10.67 -8.80 18.93
CA ALA A 53 9.23 -8.66 19.21
C ALA A 53 8.51 -7.95 18.05
N GLU A 54 9.12 -6.92 17.49
CA GLU A 54 8.70 -6.22 16.29
C GLU A 54 8.41 -7.12 15.06
N LEU A 55 9.27 -8.12 14.82
CA LEU A 55 9.10 -9.05 13.71
C LEU A 55 7.98 -10.06 14.02
N ALA A 56 7.93 -10.53 15.27
CA ALA A 56 6.85 -11.39 15.74
C ALA A 56 5.48 -10.70 15.61
N PHE A 57 5.39 -9.42 15.98
CA PHE A 57 4.20 -8.60 15.77
C PHE A 57 3.83 -8.53 14.30
N SER A 58 4.79 -8.20 13.41
CA SER A 58 4.51 -8.06 11.98
C SER A 58 3.95 -9.37 11.39
N TRP A 59 4.50 -10.53 11.74
CA TRP A 59 3.97 -11.84 11.30
C TRP A 59 2.59 -12.16 11.87
N ARG A 60 2.37 -11.93 13.17
CA ARG A 60 1.06 -12.13 13.80
C ARG A 60 -0.01 -11.22 13.21
N LEU A 61 0.36 -9.97 12.91
CA LEU A 61 -0.51 -9.02 12.25
C LEU A 61 -0.85 -9.46 10.82
N ALA A 62 0.14 -9.91 10.04
CA ALA A 62 -0.09 -10.42 8.70
C ALA A 62 -1.05 -11.62 8.70
N ARG A 63 -0.87 -12.54 9.65
CA ARG A 63 -1.76 -13.70 9.85
C ARG A 63 -3.17 -13.26 10.28
N TYR A 64 -3.28 -12.34 11.24
CA TYR A 64 -4.55 -11.77 11.69
C TYR A 64 -5.36 -11.20 10.53
N ILE A 65 -4.70 -10.46 9.63
CA ILE A 65 -5.34 -9.87 8.44
C ILE A 65 -5.75 -10.97 7.45
N ALA A 66 -4.88 -11.95 7.19
CA ALA A 66 -5.16 -13.01 6.21
C ALA A 66 -6.34 -13.91 6.62
N GLU A 67 -6.46 -14.22 7.90
CA GLU A 67 -7.58 -14.98 8.48
C GLU A 67 -8.91 -14.21 8.38
N ARG A 68 -8.85 -12.87 8.37
CA ARG A 68 -10.00 -11.94 8.34
C ARG A 68 -10.09 -11.14 7.03
N ARG A 69 -9.54 -11.66 5.93
CA ARG A 69 -9.38 -10.90 4.68
C ARG A 69 -10.66 -10.30 4.10
N GLY A 70 -11.82 -10.93 4.33
CA GLY A 70 -13.13 -10.45 3.90
C GLY A 70 -13.77 -9.39 4.80
N GLU A 71 -13.17 -9.08 5.96
CA GLU A 71 -13.70 -8.10 6.91
C GLU A 71 -13.26 -6.67 6.59
N PHE A 72 -12.15 -6.50 5.86
CA PHE A 72 -11.54 -5.18 5.65
C PHE A 72 -11.60 -4.76 4.19
N SER A 73 -12.02 -3.52 3.95
CA SER A 73 -11.93 -2.86 2.63
C SER A 73 -10.52 -2.38 2.36
N VAL A 74 -9.82 -1.91 3.39
CA VAL A 74 -8.44 -1.41 3.33
C VAL A 74 -7.77 -1.61 4.69
N VAL A 75 -6.45 -1.80 4.67
CA VAL A 75 -5.62 -1.87 5.87
C VAL A 75 -4.68 -0.67 5.92
N ASN A 76 -4.67 0.05 7.03
CA ASN A 76 -3.72 1.11 7.30
C ASN A 76 -2.67 0.64 8.33
N LEU A 77 -1.43 0.51 7.87
CA LEU A 77 -0.30 0.04 8.68
C LEU A 77 0.65 1.19 8.95
N HIS A 78 0.83 1.53 10.22
CA HIS A 78 1.83 2.53 10.59
C HIS A 78 3.23 1.91 10.49
N ALA A 79 4.18 2.66 9.96
CA ALA A 79 5.53 2.16 9.71
C ALA A 79 6.20 1.62 11.00
N PRO A 80 7.05 0.57 10.91
CA PRO A 80 7.38 -0.26 9.74
C PRO A 80 6.55 -1.55 9.62
N TRP A 81 5.33 -1.62 10.18
CA TRP A 81 4.68 -2.92 10.47
C TRP A 81 4.13 -3.68 9.26
N GLY A 82 4.19 -3.09 8.06
CA GLY A 82 3.82 -3.74 6.80
C GLY A 82 4.79 -4.81 6.29
N PHE A 83 5.88 -5.12 7.00
CA PHE A 83 6.94 -6.00 6.49
C PHE A 83 6.44 -7.41 6.11
N ALA A 84 5.89 -8.15 7.07
CA ALA A 84 5.43 -9.51 6.82
C ALA A 84 4.17 -9.53 5.94
N TYR A 85 3.29 -8.54 6.08
CA TYR A 85 2.07 -8.46 5.28
C TYR A 85 2.37 -8.16 3.80
N GLY A 86 3.31 -7.25 3.54
CA GLY A 86 3.82 -6.97 2.20
C GLY A 86 4.47 -8.19 1.56
N TYR A 87 5.24 -8.96 2.34
CA TYR A 87 5.82 -10.23 1.88
C TYR A 87 4.74 -11.27 1.56
N LEU A 88 3.74 -11.42 2.43
CA LEU A 88 2.60 -12.31 2.22
C LEU A 88 1.83 -11.95 0.94
N ARG A 89 1.56 -10.66 0.70
CA ARG A 89 0.88 -10.19 -0.53
C ARG A 89 1.68 -10.43 -1.81
N ARG A 90 3.01 -10.51 -1.71
CA ARG A 90 3.89 -10.75 -2.87
C ARG A 90 4.14 -12.23 -3.15
N MET A 91 4.22 -13.06 -2.11
CA MET A 91 4.34 -14.52 -2.23
C MET A 91 3.02 -15.19 -2.54
N TRP A 92 1.95 -14.64 -1.99
CA TRP A 92 0.59 -15.02 -2.26
C TRP A 92 -0.07 -13.78 -2.87
N PRO A 93 0.04 -13.58 -4.19
CA PRO A 93 -0.80 -12.62 -4.89
C PRO A 93 -2.23 -13.17 -4.89
N ALA A 94 -2.79 -13.31 -3.68
CA ALA A 94 -4.20 -13.48 -3.47
C ALA A 94 -4.79 -12.13 -3.80
N HIS A 95 -5.45 -12.07 -4.94
CA HIS A 95 -6.39 -11.02 -5.28
C HIS A 95 -7.50 -10.85 -4.20
N ASP A 96 -7.50 -11.66 -3.12
CA ASP A 96 -8.39 -11.58 -1.95
C ASP A 96 -7.83 -10.83 -0.74
N LEU A 97 -6.53 -10.52 -0.67
CA LEU A 97 -6.01 -9.74 0.46
C LEU A 97 -6.36 -8.26 0.28
N PRO A 98 -6.83 -7.56 1.33
CA PRO A 98 -7.18 -6.15 1.24
C PRO A 98 -5.96 -5.31 0.83
N PRO A 99 -6.15 -4.23 0.04
CA PRO A 99 -5.08 -3.29 -0.20
C PRO A 99 -4.60 -2.67 1.11
N TYR A 100 -3.33 -2.29 1.18
CA TYR A 100 -2.81 -1.59 2.34
C TYR A 100 -2.09 -0.29 2.02
N VAL A 101 -2.35 0.68 2.89
CA VAL A 101 -1.72 1.99 2.91
C VAL A 101 -0.74 2.03 4.08
N MET A 102 0.51 2.38 3.80
CA MET A 102 1.52 2.51 4.84
C MET A 102 1.63 3.97 5.33
N THR A 103 1.43 4.21 6.62
CA THR A 103 1.55 5.56 7.22
C THR A 103 2.93 5.74 7.84
N LEU A 104 3.73 6.66 7.29
CA LEU A 104 5.04 7.02 7.78
C LEU A 104 4.93 8.19 8.76
N GLN A 105 5.14 7.89 10.04
CA GLN A 105 5.13 8.86 11.13
C GLN A 105 6.43 9.69 11.21
N GLY A 106 7.38 9.45 10.32
CA GLY A 106 8.68 10.12 10.26
C GLY A 106 9.61 9.43 9.25
N ALA A 107 10.68 10.12 8.87
CA ALA A 107 11.68 9.59 7.96
C ALA A 107 12.80 8.85 8.73
N GLU A 108 12.74 7.51 8.72
CA GLU A 108 13.69 6.67 9.46
C GLU A 108 15.14 6.83 8.95
N GLU A 109 15.34 7.06 7.65
CA GLU A 109 16.64 7.42 7.12
C GLU A 109 17.19 8.72 7.72
N ARG A 110 16.34 9.74 7.89
CA ARG A 110 16.72 11.01 8.51
C ARG A 110 17.13 10.80 9.96
N TYR A 111 16.50 9.88 10.68
CA TYR A 111 16.79 9.61 12.09
C TYR A 111 18.21 9.09 12.23
N VAL A 112 18.56 8.08 11.43
CA VAL A 112 19.90 7.47 11.44
C VAL A 112 20.99 8.49 11.11
N VAL A 113 20.76 9.36 10.11
CA VAL A 113 21.72 10.40 9.73
C VAL A 113 21.91 11.42 10.86
N THR A 114 20.80 11.89 11.45
CA THR A 114 20.80 12.91 12.50
C THR A 114 21.46 12.39 13.76
N MET A 115 21.03 11.22 14.26
CA MET A 115 21.59 10.64 15.48
C MET A 115 23.06 10.24 15.32
N ARG A 116 23.51 9.87 14.11
CA ARG A 116 24.94 9.64 13.85
C ARG A 116 25.76 10.92 14.01
N ARG A 117 25.25 12.07 13.55
CA ARG A 117 25.92 13.37 13.71
C ARG A 117 25.97 13.79 15.18
N GLU A 118 24.86 13.61 15.90
CA GLU A 118 24.80 13.96 17.32
C GLU A 118 25.64 13.04 18.21
N HIS A 119 25.72 11.75 17.88
CA HIS A 119 26.61 10.82 18.57
C HIS A 119 28.08 11.25 18.44
N ALA A 120 28.50 11.75 17.27
CA ALA A 120 29.85 12.27 17.06
C ALA A 120 30.15 13.53 17.91
N LYS A 121 29.11 14.21 18.42
CA LYS A 121 29.22 15.35 19.34
C LYS A 121 29.08 14.95 20.82
N GLY A 122 28.91 13.65 21.13
CA GLY A 122 28.61 13.18 22.49
C GLY A 122 27.20 13.54 22.98
N ARG A 123 26.25 13.74 22.05
CA ARG A 123 24.86 14.15 22.33
C ARG A 123 23.82 13.07 21.97
N ALA A 124 24.29 11.85 21.72
CA ALA A 124 23.42 10.70 21.43
C ALA A 124 24.11 9.37 21.79
N ASP A 125 24.44 9.19 23.07
CA ASP A 125 25.25 8.04 23.53
C ASP A 125 24.57 6.69 23.28
N HIS A 126 23.24 6.67 23.27
CA HIS A 126 22.44 5.49 22.96
C HIS A 126 22.51 5.06 21.46
N PHE A 127 23.08 5.90 20.59
CA PHE A 127 23.21 5.66 19.15
C PHE A 127 24.63 5.23 18.70
N GLY A 128 25.28 4.39 19.52
CA GLY A 128 26.59 3.81 19.21
C GLY A 128 26.60 2.84 18.00
N TRP A 129 27.77 2.24 17.73
CA TRP A 129 28.00 1.41 16.54
C TRP A 129 27.05 0.20 16.42
N LYS A 130 26.69 -0.45 17.53
CA LYS A 130 25.74 -1.58 17.55
C LYS A 130 24.36 -1.16 17.05
N ASN A 131 23.88 -0.01 17.52
CA ASN A 131 22.58 0.53 17.13
C ASN A 131 22.58 0.94 15.65
N ARG A 132 23.66 1.57 15.19
CA ARG A 132 23.87 1.89 13.77
C ARG A 132 23.84 0.65 12.87
N LEU A 133 24.50 -0.42 13.30
CA LEU A 133 24.50 -1.69 12.56
C LEU A 133 23.10 -2.32 12.55
N TRP A 134 22.41 -2.29 13.69
CA TRP A 134 21.02 -2.76 13.81
C TRP A 134 20.08 -2.00 12.87
N HIS A 135 20.16 -0.66 12.83
CA HIS A 135 19.34 0.12 11.90
C HIS A 135 19.63 -0.23 10.44
N ARG A 136 20.91 -0.40 10.07
CA ARG A 136 21.32 -0.70 8.70
C ARG A 136 20.91 -2.12 8.26
N LEU A 137 21.08 -3.11 9.12
CA LEU A 137 20.88 -4.52 8.75
C LEU A 137 19.47 -5.04 9.05
N TYR A 138 18.77 -4.46 10.03
CA TYR A 138 17.48 -4.97 10.49
C TYR A 138 16.34 -3.96 10.31
N HIS A 139 16.51 -2.69 10.71
CA HIS A 139 15.41 -1.72 10.68
C HIS A 139 15.08 -1.21 9.27
N LEU A 140 16.06 -0.62 8.59
CA LEU A 140 15.87 0.02 7.27
C LEU A 140 15.43 -0.96 6.18
N PRO A 141 15.96 -2.19 6.08
CA PRO A 141 15.46 -3.15 5.08
C PRO A 141 13.98 -3.47 5.26
N ARG A 142 13.52 -3.64 6.51
CA ARG A 142 12.10 -3.87 6.81
C ARG A 142 11.25 -2.66 6.44
N TYR A 143 11.61 -1.49 6.95
CA TYR A 143 10.93 -0.22 6.66
C TYR A 143 10.76 0.00 5.15
N ARG A 144 11.84 -0.18 4.38
CA ARG A 144 11.83 -0.05 2.91
C ARG A 144 10.98 -1.10 2.22
N HIS A 145 11.05 -2.35 2.68
CA HIS A 145 10.23 -3.41 2.11
C HIS A 145 8.75 -3.16 2.33
N SER A 146 8.37 -2.74 3.55
CA SER A 146 6.99 -2.40 3.90
C SER A 146 6.45 -1.26 3.04
N ALA A 147 7.27 -0.22 2.80
CA ALA A 147 6.89 0.88 1.93
C ALA A 147 6.74 0.41 0.49
N ARG A 148 7.75 -0.26 -0.08
CA ARG A 148 7.77 -0.73 -1.48
C ARG A 148 6.65 -1.68 -1.86
N THR A 149 6.16 -2.47 -0.91
CA THR A 149 5.08 -3.44 -1.15
C THR A 149 3.69 -2.85 -0.90
N ALA A 150 3.59 -1.60 -0.43
CA ALA A 150 2.33 -0.92 -0.17
C ALA A 150 1.64 -0.49 -1.47
N ASP A 151 0.31 -0.46 -1.47
CA ASP A 151 -0.45 0.09 -2.59
C ASP A 151 -0.35 1.61 -2.62
N ALA A 152 -0.22 2.23 -1.44
CA ALA A 152 0.05 3.66 -1.25
C ALA A 152 0.84 3.91 0.05
N CYS A 153 1.54 5.04 0.12
CA CYS A 153 2.22 5.52 1.32
C CYS A 153 1.68 6.90 1.70
N MET A 154 1.32 7.09 2.96
CA MET A 154 1.02 8.41 3.55
C MET A 154 2.23 8.89 4.35
N THR A 155 2.57 10.16 4.23
CA THR A 155 3.70 10.78 4.93
C THR A 155 3.24 12.03 5.69
N ALA A 156 3.68 12.16 6.94
CA ALA A 156 3.34 13.31 7.79
C ALA A 156 4.13 14.60 7.46
N ASN A 157 5.17 14.52 6.62
CA ASN A 157 5.97 15.68 6.19
C ASN A 157 6.48 15.49 4.74
N ARG A 158 6.79 16.59 4.07
CA ARG A 158 7.22 16.62 2.66
C ARG A 158 8.61 16.02 2.47
N GLU A 159 9.49 16.16 3.45
CA GLU A 159 10.83 15.56 3.41
C GLU A 159 10.75 14.03 3.32
N ALA A 160 9.84 13.40 4.05
CA ALA A 160 9.59 11.96 3.99
C ALA A 160 9.03 11.55 2.62
N SER A 161 8.15 12.35 2.01
CA SER A 161 7.67 12.13 0.63
C SER A 161 8.84 12.15 -0.36
N ALA A 162 9.72 13.15 -0.26
CA ALA A 162 10.89 13.27 -1.12
C ALA A 162 11.89 12.12 -0.91
N LEU A 163 12.08 11.66 0.34
CA LEU A 163 12.95 10.51 0.63
C LEU A 163 12.38 9.20 0.08
N LEU A 164 11.07 8.98 0.16
CA LEU A 164 10.42 7.83 -0.47
C LEU A 164 10.66 7.82 -1.98
N GLN A 165 10.44 8.96 -2.63
CA GLN A 165 10.62 9.09 -4.08
C GLN A 165 12.09 8.91 -4.48
N LEU A 166 13.01 9.70 -3.90
CA LEU A 166 14.41 9.76 -4.33
C LEU A 166 15.26 8.58 -3.84
N LYS A 167 15.00 8.04 -2.65
CA LYS A 167 15.82 6.95 -2.07
C LYS A 167 15.21 5.57 -2.25
N GLN A 168 13.90 5.47 -2.40
CA GLN A 168 13.22 4.18 -2.55
C GLN A 168 12.65 3.96 -3.96
N ASN A 169 12.72 4.96 -4.84
CA ASN A 169 12.12 4.96 -6.17
C ASN A 169 10.62 4.61 -6.12
N PHE A 170 9.94 5.13 -5.09
CA PHE A 170 8.52 4.88 -4.89
C PHE A 170 7.70 5.78 -5.83
N PRO A 171 6.66 5.26 -6.51
CA PRO A 171 5.91 6.04 -7.50
C PRO A 171 5.23 7.25 -6.86
N ALA A 172 5.41 8.44 -7.45
CA ALA A 172 4.95 9.70 -6.88
C ALA A 172 3.43 9.75 -6.73
N GLU A 173 2.70 9.15 -7.67
CA GLU A 173 1.24 9.03 -7.68
C GLU A 173 0.68 8.13 -6.57
N ARG A 174 1.56 7.44 -5.82
CA ARG A 174 1.21 6.61 -4.67
C ARG A 174 1.71 7.19 -3.33
N ILE A 175 2.30 8.38 -3.36
CA ILE A 175 2.78 9.09 -2.17
C ILE A 175 1.81 10.22 -1.85
N PHE A 176 1.21 10.17 -0.67
CA PHE A 176 0.27 11.17 -0.21
C PHE A 176 0.86 11.91 0.99
N PHE A 177 1.10 13.20 0.84
CA PHE A 177 1.41 14.06 1.98
C PHE A 177 0.11 14.33 2.75
N VAL A 178 0.00 13.76 3.95
CA VAL A 178 -1.15 13.95 4.82
C VAL A 178 -0.67 14.36 6.21
N PRO A 179 -0.86 15.64 6.60
CA PRO A 179 -0.45 16.10 7.91
C PRO A 179 -1.30 15.48 9.03
N ASN A 180 -0.74 15.36 10.25
CA ASN A 180 -1.50 15.14 11.47
C ASN A 180 -2.48 16.28 11.74
N GLY A 181 -3.56 15.95 12.45
CA GLY A 181 -4.57 16.90 12.88
C GLY A 181 -4.39 17.40 14.31
N VAL A 182 -5.15 18.43 14.65
CA VAL A 182 -5.32 18.95 16.02
C VAL A 182 -6.80 18.92 16.41
N ASP A 183 -7.07 18.68 17.69
CA ASP A 183 -8.43 18.64 18.24
C ASP A 183 -8.98 20.06 18.48
N GLU A 184 -10.30 20.21 18.37
CA GLU A 184 -10.97 21.51 18.54
C GLU A 184 -10.81 22.08 19.96
N SER A 185 -10.61 21.23 20.97
CA SER A 185 -10.41 21.65 22.37
C SER A 185 -9.17 22.53 22.59
N PHE A 186 -8.22 22.52 21.66
CA PHE A 186 -7.03 23.37 21.71
C PHE A 186 -7.27 24.79 21.18
N PHE A 187 -8.38 25.05 20.47
CA PHE A 187 -8.68 26.39 19.94
C PHE A 187 -9.30 27.27 21.03
N GLN A 188 -8.46 27.75 21.93
CA GLN A 188 -8.86 28.64 23.02
C GLN A 188 -8.47 30.09 22.69
N ALA A 189 -9.31 31.03 23.11
CA ALA A 189 -8.93 32.44 23.09
C ALA A 189 -7.77 32.64 24.07
N ARG A 190 -6.78 33.42 23.64
CA ARG A 190 -5.58 33.66 24.42
C ARG A 190 -5.29 35.14 24.49
N ASP A 191 -5.18 35.65 25.70
CA ASP A 191 -4.63 36.98 25.96
C ASP A 191 -3.11 36.87 26.07
N SER A 192 -2.38 37.76 25.38
CA SER A 192 -0.94 37.86 25.58
C SER A 192 -0.66 38.39 26.98
N SER A 193 0.21 37.72 27.73
CA SER A 193 0.74 38.29 28.96
C SER A 193 1.65 39.46 28.63
N SER A 194 1.56 40.54 29.41
CA SER A 194 2.45 41.71 29.25
C SER A 194 3.91 41.39 29.58
N GLN A 195 4.14 40.44 30.50
CA GLN A 195 5.45 39.92 30.83
C GLN A 195 5.50 38.41 30.62
N ALA A 196 6.09 37.97 29.50
CA ALA A 196 6.30 36.55 29.23
C ALA A 196 7.51 36.04 30.00
N SER A 197 7.32 34.95 30.74
CA SER A 197 8.41 34.32 31.51
C SER A 197 8.28 32.80 31.59
N ARG A 198 7.17 32.22 31.13
CA ARG A 198 6.88 30.78 31.25
C ARG A 198 7.04 30.10 29.90
N LEU A 199 8.11 29.33 29.75
CA LEU A 199 8.37 28.50 28.60
C LEU A 199 7.76 27.11 28.78
N LEU A 200 7.32 26.51 27.67
CA LEU A 200 6.79 25.15 27.66
C LEU A 200 7.48 24.29 26.61
N PHE A 201 7.95 23.12 27.07
CA PHE A 201 8.38 22.01 26.22
C PHE A 201 7.47 20.81 26.50
N VAL A 202 6.88 20.23 25.45
CA VAL A 202 6.03 19.04 25.54
C VAL A 202 6.59 17.93 24.67
N GLY A 203 6.96 16.81 25.30
CA GLY A 203 7.36 15.59 24.62
C GLY A 203 8.36 14.75 25.41
N THR A 204 8.59 13.53 24.93
CA THR A 204 9.55 12.57 25.52
C THR A 204 10.96 13.15 25.62
N TRP A 205 11.67 12.92 26.72
CA TRP A 205 13.06 13.40 26.91
C TRP A 205 14.07 12.56 26.14
N LEU A 206 14.20 12.82 24.83
CA LEU A 206 15.04 12.05 23.91
C LEU A 206 16.00 12.97 23.14
N ASP A 207 17.18 12.46 22.80
CA ASP A 207 18.24 13.17 22.04
C ASP A 207 17.70 13.84 20.76
N ARG A 208 16.83 13.13 20.01
CA ARG A 208 16.20 13.66 18.78
C ARG A 208 15.29 14.87 19.00
N LYS A 209 14.78 15.08 20.22
CA LYS A 209 13.98 16.27 20.59
C LYS A 209 14.86 17.50 20.84
N GLY A 210 16.19 17.38 20.68
CA GLY A 210 17.12 18.49 20.82
C GLY A 210 17.30 18.96 22.27
N ILE A 211 17.12 18.06 23.24
CA ILE A 211 17.16 18.38 24.67
C ILE A 211 18.45 19.09 25.11
N TYR A 212 19.60 18.72 24.52
CA TYR A 212 20.88 19.38 24.78
C TYR A 212 20.87 20.86 24.35
N TYR A 213 20.27 21.15 23.20
CA TYR A 213 20.18 22.51 22.65
C TYR A 213 19.16 23.35 23.42
N LEU A 214 18.08 22.75 23.91
CA LEU A 214 17.16 23.40 24.85
C LEU A 214 17.90 23.86 26.11
N VAL A 215 18.63 22.95 26.75
CA VAL A 215 19.40 23.21 27.96
C VAL A 215 20.43 24.31 27.74
N GLU A 216 21.23 24.20 26.68
CA GLU A 216 22.26 25.20 26.32
C GLU A 216 21.65 26.57 26.06
N SER A 217 20.52 26.63 25.32
CA SER A 217 19.85 27.91 25.05
C SER A 217 19.36 28.60 26.32
N LEU A 218 18.83 27.84 27.29
CA LEU A 218 18.38 28.41 28.56
C LEU A 218 19.54 28.84 29.45
N ALA A 219 20.67 28.12 29.40
CA ALA A 219 21.88 28.55 30.11
C ALA A 219 22.38 29.92 29.60
N LEU A 220 22.28 30.19 28.29
CA LEU A 220 22.63 31.49 27.70
C LEU A 220 21.68 32.62 28.15
N LEU A 221 20.42 32.31 28.45
CA LEU A 221 19.41 33.28 28.87
C LEU A 221 19.37 33.51 30.39
N ALA A 222 19.87 32.55 31.18
CA ALA A 222 19.70 32.49 32.63
C ALA A 222 20.13 33.75 33.40
N SER A 223 21.19 34.41 32.92
CA SER A 223 21.77 35.61 33.55
C SER A 223 21.01 36.89 33.23
N ARG A 224 20.30 36.95 32.10
CA ARG A 224 19.55 38.14 31.63
C ARG A 224 18.06 38.08 32.00
N TRP A 225 17.53 36.86 32.16
CA TRP A 225 16.12 36.59 32.42
C TRP A 225 15.98 35.77 33.70
N ALA A 226 16.07 36.45 34.86
CA ALA A 226 16.06 35.82 36.17
C ALA A 226 14.73 35.09 36.47
N ASP A 227 13.61 35.63 36.00
CA ASP A 227 12.26 35.10 36.23
C ASP A 227 11.82 34.05 35.19
N LEU A 228 12.72 33.64 34.29
CA LEU A 228 12.42 32.66 33.25
C LEU A 228 12.20 31.27 33.86
N HIS A 229 11.02 30.69 33.66
CA HIS A 229 10.67 29.34 34.09
C HIS A 229 10.47 28.43 32.88
N LEU A 230 10.88 27.17 32.99
CA LEU A 230 10.59 26.14 31.98
C LEU A 230 9.74 25.04 32.60
N THR A 231 8.60 24.76 31.96
CA THR A 231 7.87 23.52 32.17
C THR A 231 8.25 22.48 31.12
N VAL A 232 8.66 21.31 31.59
CA VAL A 232 8.90 20.11 30.77
C VAL A 232 7.79 19.11 31.04
N ALA A 233 6.88 18.92 30.09
CA ALA A 233 5.71 18.05 30.24
C ALA A 233 5.76 16.82 29.32
N GLY A 234 5.29 15.68 29.82
CA GLY A 234 5.21 14.42 29.07
C GLY A 234 6.57 13.84 28.74
N CYS A 235 7.57 14.03 29.62
CA CYS A 235 8.95 13.65 29.34
C CYS A 235 9.21 12.14 29.46
N MET A 236 8.28 11.39 30.07
CA MET A 236 8.28 9.93 30.20
C MET A 236 9.51 9.36 30.92
N VAL A 237 10.19 10.20 31.70
CA VAL A 237 11.31 9.84 32.57
C VAL A 237 11.16 10.57 33.89
N GLU A 238 11.82 10.06 34.93
CA GLU A 238 11.79 10.67 36.25
C GLU A 238 12.27 12.14 36.22
N ALA A 239 11.60 13.00 36.99
CA ALA A 239 11.90 14.43 37.03
C ALA A 239 13.37 14.70 37.41
N ALA A 240 13.94 13.88 38.29
CA ALA A 240 15.34 13.97 38.69
C ALA A 240 16.32 13.74 37.52
N VAL A 241 15.97 12.89 36.54
CA VAL A 241 16.79 12.63 35.35
C VAL A 241 16.84 13.87 34.46
N VAL A 242 15.68 14.45 34.17
CA VAL A 242 15.60 15.70 33.38
C VAL A 242 16.35 16.83 34.06
N ARG A 243 16.11 17.03 35.38
CA ARG A 243 16.71 18.11 36.17
C ARG A 243 18.23 18.10 36.14
N ARG A 244 18.85 16.91 36.08
CA ARG A 244 20.32 16.75 36.02
C ARG A 244 20.96 17.27 34.74
N TYR A 245 20.20 17.44 33.65
CA TYR A 245 20.73 18.06 32.43
C TYR A 245 21.00 19.55 32.61
N PHE A 246 20.31 20.21 33.56
CA PHE A 246 20.38 21.65 33.72
C PHE A 246 21.42 22.07 34.76
N PRO A 247 22.16 23.17 34.51
CA PRO A 247 23.02 23.79 35.52
C PRO A 247 22.27 24.08 36.82
N ALA A 248 22.95 23.97 37.96
CA ALA A 248 22.34 24.13 39.30
C ALA A 248 21.54 25.44 39.43
N ALA A 249 22.02 26.53 38.84
CA ALA A 249 21.36 27.84 38.86
C ALA A 249 19.99 27.87 38.15
N LEU A 250 19.77 26.99 37.18
CA LEU A 250 18.50 26.89 36.45
C LEU A 250 17.52 25.89 37.08
N GLN A 251 17.99 24.95 37.89
CA GLN A 251 17.15 23.90 38.45
C GLN A 251 15.94 24.45 39.23
N PRO A 252 16.05 25.49 40.10
CA PRO A 252 14.89 26.05 40.80
C PRO A 252 13.78 26.56 39.87
N ARG A 253 14.11 26.86 38.60
CA ARG A 253 13.21 27.42 37.60
C ARG A 253 12.51 26.35 36.74
N LEU A 254 12.72 25.07 37.05
CA LEU A 254 12.17 23.95 36.30
C LEU A 254 10.95 23.35 37.00
N ASN A 255 9.82 23.35 36.30
CA ASN A 255 8.69 22.49 36.58
C ASN A 255 8.77 21.27 35.65
N ILE A 256 8.79 20.05 36.20
CA ILE A 256 8.94 18.83 35.39
C ILE A 256 7.78 17.92 35.70
N MET A 257 7.01 17.61 34.66
CA MET A 257 5.84 16.75 34.69
C MET A 257 6.16 15.49 33.86
N PRO A 258 6.62 14.39 34.50
CA PRO A 258 6.94 13.14 33.80
C PRO A 258 5.80 12.64 32.90
N PHE A 259 4.57 12.84 33.36
CA PHE A 259 3.35 12.43 32.67
C PHE A 259 2.28 13.51 32.84
N ILE A 260 1.42 13.64 31.83
CA ILE A 260 0.24 14.49 31.83
C ILE A 260 -0.84 13.80 31.01
N VAL A 261 -2.09 13.87 31.45
CA VAL A 261 -3.22 13.29 30.73
C VAL A 261 -3.70 14.24 29.63
N SER A 262 -4.19 13.70 28.51
CA SER A 262 -4.57 14.52 27.34
C SER A 262 -5.60 15.61 27.64
N ALA A 263 -6.51 15.38 28.60
CA ALA A 263 -7.56 16.33 28.97
C ALA A 263 -7.01 17.62 29.65
N GLU A 264 -5.84 17.55 30.27
CA GLU A 264 -5.20 18.70 30.94
C GLU A 264 -4.32 19.52 29.99
N MET A 265 -4.00 18.98 28.82
CA MET A 265 -3.10 19.61 27.84
C MET A 265 -3.57 20.99 27.38
N PRO A 266 -4.86 21.24 27.04
CA PRO A 266 -5.30 22.57 26.63
C PRO A 266 -5.07 23.62 27.72
N ALA A 267 -5.37 23.30 28.98
CA ALA A 267 -5.12 24.19 30.11
C ALA A 267 -3.63 24.44 30.33
N LEU A 268 -2.78 23.41 30.15
CA LEU A 268 -1.34 23.55 30.23
C LEU A 268 -0.83 24.56 29.19
N TYR A 269 -1.24 24.45 27.93
CA TYR A 269 -0.85 25.40 26.88
C TYR A 269 -1.31 26.83 27.20
N ALA A 270 -2.52 27.00 27.72
CA ALA A 270 -3.05 28.32 28.11
C ALA A 270 -2.25 28.98 29.24
N GLN A 271 -1.64 28.21 30.14
CA GLN A 271 -0.87 28.72 31.29
C GLN A 271 0.58 29.11 30.98
N HIS A 272 1.09 28.89 29.77
CA HIS A 272 2.48 29.14 29.39
C HIS A 272 2.58 30.12 28.25
N ASP A 273 3.61 30.97 28.20
CA ASP A 273 3.67 32.13 27.31
C ASP A 273 4.31 31.82 25.95
N ILE A 274 5.28 30.91 25.90
CA ILE A 274 6.05 30.55 24.70
C ILE A 274 6.27 29.05 24.64
N PHE A 275 5.99 28.44 23.48
CA PHE A 275 6.32 27.04 23.22
C PHE A 275 7.70 26.91 22.60
N VAL A 276 8.48 25.95 23.07
CA VAL A 276 9.82 25.68 22.53
C VAL A 276 9.94 24.20 22.19
N LEU A 277 10.18 23.90 20.92
CA LEU A 277 10.43 22.53 20.44
C LEU A 277 11.67 22.51 19.53
N PRO A 278 12.87 22.31 20.08
CA PRO A 278 14.12 22.37 19.32
C PRO A 278 14.47 21.02 18.68
N SER A 279 13.47 20.27 18.24
CA SER A 279 13.65 18.92 17.70
C SER A 279 14.63 18.92 16.52
N LEU A 280 15.49 17.92 16.47
CA LEU A 280 16.41 17.73 15.36
C LEU A 280 15.73 17.05 14.17
N MET A 281 14.63 16.35 14.44
CA MET A 281 13.73 15.78 13.44
C MET A 281 12.41 15.34 14.08
N GLU A 282 11.32 15.43 13.30
CA GLU A 282 10.00 14.91 13.64
C GLU A 282 9.29 14.41 12.38
N GLY A 283 8.24 13.61 12.56
CA GLY A 283 7.19 13.47 11.55
C GLY A 283 6.49 14.79 11.34
N MET A 284 5.39 15.00 12.05
CA MET A 284 4.87 16.31 12.35
C MET A 284 4.34 16.29 13.80
N PRO A 285 4.95 17.05 14.71
CA PRO A 285 4.74 16.87 16.14
C PRO A 285 3.36 17.40 16.58
N LEU A 286 2.54 16.55 17.22
CA LEU A 286 1.24 16.96 17.74
C LEU A 286 1.36 18.13 18.73
N SER A 287 2.36 18.12 19.60
CA SER A 287 2.53 19.19 20.59
C SER A 287 2.78 20.57 19.98
N LEU A 288 3.40 20.64 18.79
CA LEU A 288 3.52 21.89 18.05
C LEU A 288 2.17 22.35 17.51
N LEU A 289 1.39 21.45 16.91
CA LEU A 289 0.07 21.79 16.37
C LEU A 289 -0.89 22.23 17.48
N GLU A 290 -0.86 21.54 18.62
CA GLU A 290 -1.65 21.88 19.82
C GLU A 290 -1.26 23.26 20.37
N ALA A 291 0.04 23.55 20.50
CA ALA A 291 0.54 24.86 20.90
C ALA A 291 0.09 25.98 19.95
N MET A 292 0.23 25.75 18.64
CA MET A 292 -0.20 26.70 17.61
C MET A 292 -1.72 26.90 17.63
N ALA A 293 -2.51 25.84 17.82
CA ALA A 293 -3.98 25.92 17.89
C ALA A 293 -4.45 26.72 19.11
N GLY A 294 -3.73 26.61 20.23
CA GLY A 294 -3.91 27.45 21.43
C GLY A 294 -3.48 28.90 21.27
N GLY A 295 -3.03 29.31 20.08
CA GLY A 295 -2.57 30.67 19.80
C GLY A 295 -1.29 31.05 20.55
N MET A 296 -0.51 30.08 21.00
CA MET A 296 0.76 30.34 21.69
C MET A 296 1.86 30.58 20.65
N PRO A 297 2.70 31.63 20.79
CA PRO A 297 3.85 31.80 19.92
C PRO A 297 4.84 30.64 20.12
N VAL A 298 5.33 30.11 19.00
CA VAL A 298 6.18 28.91 18.98
C VAL A 298 7.59 29.23 18.46
N VAL A 299 8.60 28.60 19.06
CA VAL A 299 9.97 28.54 18.54
C VAL A 299 10.32 27.09 18.26
N THR A 300 10.64 26.79 17.00
CA THR A 300 11.01 25.44 16.58
C THR A 300 12.06 25.47 15.47
N THR A 301 12.42 24.31 14.91
CA THR A 301 13.53 24.19 13.97
C THR A 301 13.06 24.09 12.52
N ASP A 302 13.88 24.56 11.59
CA ASP A 302 13.63 24.59 10.13
C ASP A 302 13.84 23.22 9.44
N THR A 303 13.33 22.13 10.03
CA THR A 303 13.51 20.77 9.51
C THR A 303 12.24 19.93 9.60
N CYS A 304 12.09 18.98 8.68
CA CYS A 304 11.00 18.00 8.64
C CYS A 304 9.60 18.66 8.79
N GLY A 305 8.67 18.04 9.53
CA GLY A 305 7.30 18.55 9.61
C GLY A 305 7.13 19.87 10.37
N MET A 306 8.16 20.38 11.06
CA MET A 306 8.09 21.72 11.64
C MET A 306 8.13 22.79 10.55
N ALA A 307 9.00 22.64 9.55
CA ALA A 307 9.09 23.53 8.40
C ALA A 307 7.90 23.43 7.43
N ASP A 308 7.10 22.35 7.52
CA ASP A 308 5.88 22.19 6.71
C ASP A 308 4.67 22.94 7.27
N VAL A 309 4.72 23.37 8.53
CA VAL A 309 3.58 24.01 9.23
C VAL A 309 3.90 25.40 9.78
N VAL A 310 5.16 25.68 10.08
CA VAL A 310 5.63 26.99 10.52
C VAL A 310 6.28 27.74 9.37
N GLU A 311 5.83 28.96 9.15
CA GLU A 311 6.44 29.96 8.29
C GLU A 311 7.11 31.02 9.18
N ASP A 312 8.42 31.19 8.99
CA ASP A 312 9.25 32.01 9.88
C ASP A 312 8.81 33.48 9.91
N ASN A 313 8.72 34.05 11.11
CA ASN A 313 8.21 35.41 11.40
C ASN A 313 6.75 35.66 11.01
N TYR A 314 5.99 34.65 10.58
CA TYR A 314 4.57 34.78 10.30
C TYR A 314 3.70 34.09 11.37
N ASN A 315 3.86 32.79 11.57
CA ASN A 315 3.06 31.99 12.51
C ASN A 315 3.91 31.23 13.55
N GLY A 316 5.20 31.58 13.63
CA GLY A 316 6.17 31.06 14.57
C GLY A 316 7.58 31.57 14.22
N LEU A 317 8.57 31.17 15.02
CA LEU A 317 9.98 31.42 14.72
C LEU A 317 10.68 30.10 14.41
N LEU A 318 11.39 30.07 13.29
CA LEU A 318 12.23 28.96 12.88
C LEU A 318 13.71 29.26 13.16
N VAL A 319 14.41 28.28 13.71
CA VAL A 319 15.87 28.31 13.88
C VAL A 319 16.50 27.08 13.25
N LYS A 320 17.80 27.15 12.98
CA LYS A 320 18.52 25.95 12.50
C LYS A 320 18.53 24.86 13.58
N PRO A 321 18.35 23.58 13.23
CA PRO A 321 18.51 22.50 14.18
C PRO A 321 19.96 22.47 14.67
N ALA A 322 20.13 22.02 15.91
CA ALA A 322 21.43 21.94 16.57
C ALA A 322 22.17 23.28 16.75
N ASP A 323 21.43 24.38 16.92
CA ASP A 323 21.96 25.73 17.13
C ASP A 323 21.35 26.39 18.37
N ALA A 324 22.01 26.18 19.53
CA ALA A 324 21.55 26.72 20.81
C ALA A 324 21.59 28.26 20.89
N PRO A 325 22.61 28.96 20.36
CA PRO A 325 22.61 30.42 20.28
C PRO A 325 21.43 30.99 19.48
N SER A 326 21.13 30.44 18.29
CA SER A 326 19.99 30.89 17.49
C SER A 326 18.66 30.62 18.21
N LEU A 327 18.53 29.47 18.88
CA LEU A 327 17.37 29.14 19.72
C LEU A 327 17.18 30.14 20.86
N ALA A 328 18.26 30.47 21.58
CA ALA A 328 18.23 31.46 22.67
C ALA A 328 17.82 32.84 22.16
N ALA A 329 18.36 33.28 21.02
CA ALA A 329 18.02 34.56 20.41
C ALA A 329 16.54 34.62 19.99
N ALA A 330 15.99 33.55 19.40
CA ALA A 330 14.57 33.49 19.05
C ALA A 330 13.66 33.52 20.28
N ILE A 331 14.01 32.79 21.34
CA ILE A 331 13.29 32.85 22.63
C ILE A 331 13.35 34.28 23.19
N GLU A 332 14.53 34.91 23.20
CA GLU A 332 14.72 36.28 23.70
C GLU A 332 13.90 37.31 22.93
N ARG A 333 13.77 37.18 21.60
CA ARG A 333 12.89 38.05 20.79
C ARG A 333 11.44 37.99 21.27
N LEU A 334 10.95 36.79 21.56
CA LEU A 334 9.59 36.59 22.06
C LEU A 334 9.45 37.04 23.51
N LEU A 335 10.46 36.90 24.37
CA LEU A 335 10.41 37.41 25.75
C LEU A 335 10.28 38.95 25.76
N ARG A 336 10.98 39.65 24.85
CA ARG A 336 11.02 41.12 24.79
C ARG A 336 9.79 41.78 24.18
N THR A 337 9.11 41.12 23.24
CA THR A 337 8.18 41.80 22.32
C THR A 337 6.79 41.19 22.42
N GLU A 338 5.89 41.84 23.16
CA GLU A 338 4.50 41.38 23.32
C GLU A 338 3.73 41.36 22.00
N GLU A 339 3.90 42.40 21.19
CA GLU A 339 3.22 42.55 19.90
C GLU A 339 3.61 41.41 18.94
N LEU A 340 4.87 40.98 18.99
CA LEU A 340 5.36 39.83 18.23
C LEU A 340 4.72 38.53 18.72
N ARG A 341 4.63 38.32 20.04
CA ARG A 341 3.94 37.15 20.61
C ARG A 341 2.49 37.09 20.16
N ALA A 342 1.77 38.21 20.27
CA ALA A 342 0.36 38.31 19.93
C ALA A 342 0.10 38.12 18.42
N SER A 343 0.94 38.71 17.56
CA SER A 343 0.82 38.56 16.10
C SER A 343 1.10 37.13 15.64
N LEU A 344 2.23 36.53 16.07
CA LEU A 344 2.57 35.15 15.72
C LEU A 344 1.54 34.15 16.27
N GLY A 345 1.07 34.35 17.51
CA GLY A 345 0.07 33.49 18.14
C GLY A 345 -1.26 33.47 17.39
N ARG A 346 -1.79 34.64 17.00
CA ARG A 346 -3.01 34.73 16.18
C ARG A 346 -2.83 34.03 14.83
N ALA A 347 -1.72 34.27 14.15
CA ALA A 347 -1.43 33.64 12.86
C ALA A 347 -1.25 32.11 12.98
N ALA A 348 -0.67 31.63 14.09
CA ALA A 348 -0.53 30.20 14.40
C ALA A 348 -1.90 29.53 14.56
N GLN A 349 -2.79 30.13 15.36
CA GLN A 349 -4.14 29.61 15.57
C GLN A 349 -4.94 29.59 14.25
N GLU A 350 -4.87 30.66 13.47
CA GLU A 350 -5.54 30.72 12.16
C GLU A 350 -5.00 29.67 11.19
N THR A 351 -3.68 29.46 11.17
CA THR A 351 -3.07 28.38 10.37
C THR A 351 -3.64 27.03 10.75
N MET A 352 -3.81 26.75 12.06
CA MET A 352 -4.25 25.45 12.57
C MET A 352 -5.71 25.11 12.23
N ARG A 353 -6.54 26.09 11.88
CA ARG A 353 -7.92 25.83 11.40
C ARG A 353 -7.96 24.92 10.18
N ARG A 354 -6.87 24.87 9.39
CA ARG A 354 -6.73 24.01 8.21
C ARG A 354 -6.18 22.61 8.52
N TYR A 355 -5.90 22.33 9.79
CA TYR A 355 -5.28 21.10 10.29
C TYR A 355 -6.16 20.41 11.33
N THR A 356 -7.47 20.60 11.34
CA THR A 356 -8.35 19.88 12.27
C THR A 356 -8.44 18.40 11.91
N TRP A 357 -8.63 17.51 12.90
CA TRP A 357 -8.77 16.08 12.64
C TRP A 357 -9.90 15.74 11.65
N GLY A 358 -10.99 16.51 11.63
CA GLY A 358 -12.08 16.33 10.66
C GLY A 358 -11.61 16.53 9.21
N LEU A 359 -10.86 17.59 8.92
CA LEU A 359 -10.29 17.86 7.59
C LEU A 359 -9.20 16.84 7.22
N ILE A 360 -8.39 16.41 8.18
CA ILE A 360 -7.38 15.38 7.95
C ILE A 360 -8.02 14.03 7.65
N ALA A 361 -9.09 13.66 8.36
CA ALA A 361 -9.84 12.43 8.12
C ALA A 361 -10.44 12.39 6.71
N GLU A 362 -10.97 13.51 6.21
CA GLU A 362 -11.45 13.62 4.82
C GLU A 362 -10.34 13.35 3.79
N ARG A 363 -9.15 13.91 4.00
CA ARG A 363 -8.00 13.64 3.12
C ARG A 363 -7.58 12.18 3.15
N ILE A 364 -7.57 11.56 4.34
CA ILE A 364 -7.22 10.14 4.49
C ILE A 364 -8.29 9.23 3.87
N GLU A 365 -9.57 9.56 4.02
CA GLU A 365 -10.67 8.86 3.35
C GLU A 365 -10.46 8.83 1.83
N HIS A 366 -10.09 9.97 1.22
CA HIS A 366 -9.79 10.04 -0.20
C HIS A 366 -8.65 9.09 -0.60
N VAL A 367 -7.54 9.08 0.15
CA VAL A 367 -6.41 8.16 -0.08
C VAL A 367 -6.86 6.70 -0.01
N PHE A 368 -7.70 6.35 0.96
CA PHE A 368 -8.24 4.99 1.08
C PHE A 368 -9.13 4.61 -0.11
N ILE A 369 -10.02 5.50 -0.53
CA ILE A 369 -10.89 5.27 -1.69
C ILE A 369 -10.05 5.07 -2.97
N GLU A 370 -9.11 5.96 -3.25
CA GLU A 370 -8.22 5.85 -4.42
C GLU A 370 -7.42 4.54 -4.39
N THR A 371 -6.90 4.16 -3.22
CA THR A 371 -6.15 2.91 -3.06
C THR A 371 -7.02 1.69 -3.34
N ILE A 372 -8.26 1.67 -2.84
CA ILE A 372 -9.22 0.60 -3.09
C ILE A 372 -9.56 0.51 -4.58
N GLN A 373 -9.85 1.65 -5.22
CA GLN A 373 -10.19 1.69 -6.64
C GLN A 373 -9.04 1.22 -7.53
N ALA A 374 -7.83 1.71 -7.29
CA ALA A 374 -6.63 1.30 -8.02
C ALA A 374 -6.31 -0.19 -7.82
N SER A 375 -6.53 -0.73 -6.62
CA SER A 375 -6.38 -2.16 -6.33
C SER A 375 -7.41 -2.99 -7.09
N SER A 376 -8.69 -2.58 -7.10
CA SER A 376 -9.76 -3.24 -7.85
C SER A 376 -9.52 -3.20 -9.36
N GLN A 377 -9.04 -2.09 -9.91
CA GLN A 377 -8.67 -1.98 -11.32
C GLN A 377 -7.50 -2.90 -11.68
N LYS A 378 -6.48 -3.01 -10.82
CA LYS A 378 -5.38 -3.99 -11.02
C LYS A 378 -5.87 -5.43 -10.96
N LYS A 379 -6.88 -5.75 -10.14
CA LYS A 379 -7.52 -7.06 -10.14
C LYS A 379 -8.31 -7.30 -11.44
N ALA A 380 -8.99 -6.28 -11.94
CA ALA A 380 -9.76 -6.36 -13.18
C ALA A 380 -8.89 -6.39 -14.46
N ALA A 381 -7.69 -5.81 -14.43
CA ALA A 381 -6.79 -5.68 -15.58
C ALA A 381 -5.98 -6.96 -15.94
N GLY A 382 -6.25 -8.10 -15.31
CA GLY A 382 -5.77 -9.41 -15.77
C GLY A 382 -4.29 -9.73 -15.50
N HIS A 383 -3.97 -11.02 -15.49
CA HIS A 383 -2.61 -11.55 -15.32
C HIS A 383 -1.71 -11.18 -16.50
N LYS A 384 -0.39 -11.01 -16.30
CA LYS A 384 0.55 -10.77 -17.39
C LYS A 384 0.60 -12.02 -18.31
N ILE A 385 0.01 -11.92 -19.51
CA ILE A 385 0.04 -12.98 -20.53
C ILE A 385 1.24 -12.73 -21.46
N SER A 386 2.05 -13.77 -21.66
CA SER A 386 3.13 -13.75 -22.66
C SER A 386 2.64 -14.43 -23.93
N PHE A 387 2.70 -13.70 -25.05
CA PHE A 387 2.28 -14.18 -26.37
C PHE A 387 3.45 -14.74 -27.19
N TYR A 388 3.14 -15.51 -28.23
CA TYR A 388 4.08 -15.72 -29.33
C TYR A 388 4.22 -14.43 -30.15
N GLU A 389 5.46 -14.07 -30.49
CA GLU A 389 5.75 -13.00 -31.44
C GLU A 389 6.26 -13.59 -32.73
N VAL A 390 5.82 -12.98 -33.82
CA VAL A 390 6.15 -13.36 -35.18
C VAL A 390 6.93 -12.20 -35.78
N SER A 391 8.22 -12.40 -36.03
CA SER A 391 9.09 -11.40 -36.65
C SER A 391 9.36 -11.77 -38.11
N PRO A 392 9.26 -10.81 -39.05
CA PRO A 392 9.64 -11.04 -40.46
C PRO A 392 11.08 -11.53 -40.64
N GLU A 393 11.96 -11.27 -39.66
CA GLU A 393 13.40 -11.58 -39.72
C GLU A 393 13.74 -12.98 -39.19
N ARG A 394 12.80 -13.66 -38.50
CA ARG A 394 13.02 -15.00 -37.94
C ARG A 394 12.11 -16.01 -38.61
N LYS A 395 12.69 -17.13 -39.08
CA LYS A 395 11.96 -18.23 -39.72
C LYS A 395 11.08 -19.04 -38.77
N GLU A 396 11.22 -18.85 -37.45
CA GLU A 396 10.44 -19.55 -36.43
C GLU A 396 9.83 -18.57 -35.43
N PRO A 397 8.56 -18.76 -35.02
CA PRO A 397 7.93 -17.98 -33.96
C PRO A 397 8.77 -18.06 -32.68
N TYR A 398 9.01 -16.93 -32.04
CA TYR A 398 9.77 -16.87 -30.79
C TYR A 398 8.91 -16.29 -29.67
N ARG A 399 9.19 -16.69 -28.43
CA ARG A 399 8.56 -16.09 -27.26
C ARG A 399 9.40 -14.87 -26.86
N ALA A 400 8.77 -13.70 -26.82
CA ALA A 400 9.43 -12.42 -26.50
C ALA A 400 10.07 -12.40 -25.10
N GLU A 401 9.50 -13.14 -24.14
CA GLU A 401 9.98 -13.19 -22.77
C GLU A 401 10.54 -14.59 -22.41
N ASN A 402 11.84 -14.68 -22.13
CA ASN A 402 12.46 -15.81 -21.42
C ASN A 402 12.12 -15.77 -19.92
N GLY A 403 10.82 -15.69 -19.60
CA GLY A 403 10.33 -15.64 -18.23
C GLY A 403 10.63 -16.92 -17.45
N LEU A 404 10.73 -16.77 -16.12
CA LEU A 404 11.03 -17.79 -15.12
C LEU A 404 10.19 -19.08 -15.27
N ARG A 405 10.70 -20.08 -16.02
CA ARG A 405 9.97 -21.32 -16.40
C ARG A 405 9.94 -22.40 -15.32
N HIS A 406 10.75 -22.27 -14.27
CA HIS A 406 10.87 -23.32 -13.27
C HIS A 406 9.53 -23.55 -12.53
N PRO A 407 9.11 -24.81 -12.26
CA PRO A 407 7.88 -25.13 -11.55
C PRO A 407 7.73 -24.41 -10.19
N LEU A 408 8.86 -24.13 -9.52
CA LEU A 408 8.90 -23.32 -8.30
C LEU A 408 8.32 -21.92 -8.50
N PHE A 409 8.51 -21.27 -9.65
CA PHE A 409 7.99 -19.92 -9.90
C PHE A 409 6.48 -19.92 -10.20
N ALA A 410 5.95 -21.01 -10.74
CA ALA A 410 4.50 -21.21 -10.82
C ALA A 410 3.88 -21.45 -9.44
N TRP A 411 4.61 -22.17 -8.57
CA TRP A 411 4.23 -22.39 -7.17
C TRP A 411 4.23 -21.07 -6.36
N LEU A 412 5.23 -20.21 -6.58
CA LEU A 412 5.36 -18.89 -5.96
C LEU A 412 4.50 -17.78 -6.62
N GLY A 413 3.74 -18.09 -7.68
CA GLY A 413 2.88 -17.13 -8.37
C GLY A 413 3.60 -16.08 -9.22
N TRP A 414 4.85 -16.32 -9.59
CA TRP A 414 5.70 -15.39 -10.37
C TRP A 414 5.80 -15.75 -11.86
N ARG A 415 5.28 -16.92 -12.26
CA ARG A 415 5.28 -17.36 -13.66
C ARG A 415 4.06 -16.74 -14.37
N PRO A 416 4.25 -15.98 -15.46
CA PRO A 416 3.15 -15.55 -16.32
C PRO A 416 2.47 -16.75 -16.98
N ILE A 417 1.24 -16.56 -17.47
CA ILE A 417 0.63 -17.56 -18.35
C ILE A 417 1.16 -17.36 -19.75
N PHE A 418 1.53 -18.46 -20.39
CA PHE A 418 1.95 -18.45 -21.77
C PHE A 418 0.75 -18.77 -22.66
N ALA A 419 0.40 -17.82 -23.53
CA ALA A 419 -0.55 -18.07 -24.60
C ALA A 419 0.04 -19.07 -25.58
N GLN A 420 -0.76 -20.05 -26.00
CA GLN A 420 -0.40 -20.94 -27.12
C GLN A 420 -0.78 -20.35 -28.48
N HIS A 421 -1.20 -19.09 -28.47
CA HIS A 421 -1.74 -18.34 -29.58
C HIS A 421 -1.09 -16.95 -29.67
N THR A 422 -1.24 -16.30 -30.82
CA THR A 422 -0.73 -14.95 -31.07
C THR A 422 -1.58 -13.89 -30.36
N ARG A 423 -1.07 -12.67 -30.29
CA ARG A 423 -1.86 -11.53 -29.76
C ARG A 423 -3.09 -11.25 -30.63
N ALA A 424 -3.00 -11.43 -31.95
CA ALA A 424 -4.12 -11.20 -32.86
C ALA A 424 -5.23 -12.25 -32.64
N GLU A 425 -4.86 -13.52 -32.47
CA GLU A 425 -5.79 -14.58 -32.09
C GLU A 425 -6.43 -14.32 -30.72
N HIS A 426 -5.67 -13.76 -29.77
CA HIS A 426 -6.19 -13.42 -28.45
C HIS A 426 -7.27 -12.34 -28.53
N GLU A 427 -7.07 -11.33 -29.38
CA GLU A 427 -8.08 -10.31 -29.64
C GLU A 427 -9.28 -10.86 -30.41
N ALA A 428 -9.08 -11.81 -31.32
CA ALA A 428 -10.16 -12.50 -32.02
C ALA A 428 -11.04 -13.31 -31.05
N LEU A 429 -10.43 -14.04 -30.10
CA LEU A 429 -11.13 -14.73 -29.01
C LEU A 429 -11.96 -13.77 -28.17
N ARG A 430 -11.40 -12.61 -27.82
CA ARG A 430 -12.11 -11.55 -27.08
C ARG A 430 -13.33 -11.04 -27.85
N ARG A 431 -13.19 -10.74 -29.14
CA ARG A 431 -14.32 -10.30 -29.98
C ARG A 431 -15.38 -11.39 -30.11
N ALA A 432 -14.97 -12.64 -30.31
CA ALA A 432 -15.88 -13.76 -30.41
C ALA A 432 -16.62 -14.02 -29.09
N ALA A 433 -16.01 -13.80 -27.93
CA ALA A 433 -16.66 -13.98 -26.63
C ALA A 433 -17.60 -12.83 -26.24
N GLU A 434 -17.47 -11.65 -26.85
CA GLU A 434 -18.13 -10.43 -26.40
C GLU A 434 -19.65 -10.58 -26.25
N GLY A 435 -20.16 -10.32 -25.04
CA GLY A 435 -21.59 -10.38 -24.73
C GLY A 435 -22.23 -11.78 -24.68
N ARG A 436 -21.51 -12.84 -25.05
CA ARG A 436 -22.03 -14.23 -25.04
C ARG A 436 -22.11 -14.79 -23.62
N ARG A 437 -23.06 -15.70 -23.38
CA ARG A 437 -23.39 -16.20 -22.03
C ARG A 437 -22.91 -17.63 -21.80
N ALA A 438 -23.02 -18.53 -22.78
CA ALA A 438 -22.61 -19.93 -22.65
C ALA A 438 -21.45 -20.25 -23.58
N LEU A 439 -20.24 -20.30 -23.03
CA LEU A 439 -19.00 -20.55 -23.76
C LEU A 439 -18.44 -21.92 -23.37
N VAL A 440 -17.86 -22.65 -24.32
CA VAL A 440 -17.20 -23.94 -24.07
C VAL A 440 -15.81 -23.93 -24.69
N GLU A 441 -14.79 -24.32 -23.92
CA GLU A 441 -13.43 -24.58 -24.39
C GLU A 441 -13.11 -26.06 -24.21
N ILE A 442 -12.79 -26.73 -25.32
CA ILE A 442 -12.29 -28.11 -25.32
C ILE A 442 -10.78 -28.05 -25.50
N GLY A 443 -10.05 -28.60 -24.52
CA GLY A 443 -8.59 -28.56 -24.51
C GLY A 443 -8.06 -27.27 -23.89
N VAL A 444 -7.77 -27.32 -22.59
CA VAL A 444 -7.37 -26.15 -21.80
C VAL A 444 -5.92 -26.32 -21.38
N ALA A 445 -5.01 -25.70 -22.14
CA ALA A 445 -3.58 -25.80 -21.88
C ALA A 445 -3.14 -25.00 -20.64
N GLU A 446 -2.76 -23.72 -20.82
CA GLU A 446 -2.36 -22.84 -19.71
C GLU A 446 -3.44 -21.81 -19.33
N GLY A 447 -4.61 -21.85 -19.98
CA GLY A 447 -5.77 -20.99 -19.65
C GLY A 447 -5.73 -19.59 -20.25
N ALA A 448 -4.81 -19.30 -21.18
CA ALA A 448 -4.75 -17.98 -21.83
C ALA A 448 -5.98 -17.68 -22.69
N SER A 449 -6.50 -18.68 -23.42
CA SER A 449 -7.70 -18.57 -24.25
C SER A 449 -8.95 -18.37 -23.38
N ALA A 450 -9.05 -19.15 -22.29
CA ALA A 450 -10.06 -18.96 -21.25
C ALA A 450 -10.04 -17.53 -20.67
N VAL A 451 -8.87 -16.98 -20.34
CA VAL A 451 -8.75 -15.58 -19.86
C VAL A 451 -9.25 -14.60 -20.93
N ALA A 452 -8.84 -14.77 -22.19
CA ALA A 452 -9.28 -13.92 -23.30
C ALA A 452 -10.82 -13.85 -23.38
N MET A 453 -11.47 -15.01 -23.32
CA MET A 453 -12.92 -15.09 -23.38
C MET A 453 -13.60 -14.49 -22.15
N ARG A 454 -13.07 -14.74 -20.94
CA ARG A 454 -13.65 -14.21 -19.70
C ARG A 454 -13.57 -12.69 -19.59
N GLU A 455 -12.60 -12.06 -20.22
CA GLU A 455 -12.46 -10.60 -20.18
C GLU A 455 -13.61 -9.86 -20.89
N THR A 456 -14.26 -10.48 -21.88
CA THR A 456 -15.28 -9.83 -22.72
C THR A 456 -16.65 -10.50 -22.72
N MET A 457 -16.76 -11.75 -22.25
CA MET A 457 -18.05 -12.44 -22.13
C MET A 457 -19.06 -11.71 -21.24
N SER A 458 -20.33 -12.14 -21.29
CA SER A 458 -21.37 -11.59 -20.41
C SER A 458 -21.00 -11.77 -18.92
N PRO A 459 -21.18 -10.74 -18.07
CA PRO A 459 -20.95 -10.84 -16.63
C PRO A 459 -21.76 -11.96 -15.94
N ASP A 460 -22.94 -12.28 -16.47
CA ASP A 460 -23.85 -13.32 -15.96
C ASP A 460 -23.71 -14.66 -16.73
N GLY A 461 -22.65 -14.81 -17.53
CA GLY A 461 -22.39 -16.01 -18.32
C GLY A 461 -21.54 -17.06 -17.60
N THR A 462 -21.44 -18.25 -18.21
CA THR A 462 -20.60 -19.36 -17.78
C THR A 462 -19.69 -19.82 -18.91
N LEU A 463 -18.39 -19.91 -18.63
CA LEU A 463 -17.39 -20.57 -19.45
C LEU A 463 -17.13 -21.97 -18.91
N PHE A 464 -17.37 -22.99 -19.72
CA PHE A 464 -17.11 -24.38 -19.39
C PHE A 464 -15.77 -24.83 -19.98
N LEU A 465 -14.87 -25.26 -19.11
CA LEU A 465 -13.49 -25.61 -19.43
C LEU A 465 -13.34 -27.13 -19.34
N ILE A 466 -13.31 -27.80 -20.49
CA ILE A 466 -13.33 -29.26 -20.59
C ILE A 466 -11.95 -29.75 -20.95
N ASP A 467 -11.29 -30.39 -19.98
CA ASP A 467 -9.93 -30.85 -20.19
C ASP A 467 -9.55 -32.02 -19.25
N PRO A 468 -9.00 -33.13 -19.78
CA PRO A 468 -8.62 -34.31 -18.98
C PRO A 468 -7.26 -34.18 -18.27
N TYR A 469 -6.52 -33.07 -18.37
CA TYR A 469 -5.08 -32.96 -18.08
C TYR A 469 -4.65 -33.58 -16.74
N HIS A 470 -3.73 -34.55 -16.85
CA HIS A 470 -2.86 -35.06 -15.78
C HIS A 470 -1.39 -34.95 -16.21
N LEU A 471 -0.72 -33.83 -15.91
CA LEU A 471 0.74 -33.70 -16.16
C LEU A 471 1.61 -34.41 -15.10
N SER A 472 1.03 -34.98 -14.04
CA SER A 472 1.79 -35.69 -13.00
C SER A 472 0.93 -36.71 -12.25
N ARG A 473 1.56 -37.82 -11.83
CA ARG A 473 1.00 -38.80 -10.89
C ARG A 473 0.68 -38.24 -9.50
N PHE A 474 1.23 -37.07 -9.15
CA PHE A 474 1.01 -36.41 -7.85
C PHE A 474 0.34 -35.04 -8.02
N PRO A 475 -0.91 -34.83 -7.56
CA PRO A 475 -1.65 -33.58 -7.71
C PRO A 475 -0.92 -32.33 -7.18
N LEU A 476 -0.14 -32.49 -6.10
CA LEU A 476 0.66 -31.45 -5.46
C LEU A 476 1.81 -30.90 -6.32
N LEU A 477 2.18 -31.59 -7.41
CA LEU A 477 3.26 -31.18 -8.32
C LEU A 477 2.74 -30.55 -9.63
N ASN A 478 1.41 -30.45 -9.81
CA ASN A 478 0.83 -29.96 -11.05
C ASN A 478 0.80 -28.41 -11.10
N ALA A 479 1.98 -27.82 -11.32
CA ALA A 479 2.21 -26.38 -11.21
C ALA A 479 1.59 -25.56 -12.35
N LEU A 480 1.48 -26.12 -13.56
CA LEU A 480 0.86 -25.47 -14.73
C LEU A 480 -0.66 -25.35 -14.55
N ARG A 481 -1.32 -26.43 -14.13
CA ARG A 481 -2.75 -26.41 -13.80
C ARG A 481 -3.09 -25.34 -12.76
N ARG A 482 -2.28 -25.22 -11.70
CA ARG A 482 -2.50 -24.17 -10.68
C ARG A 482 -2.30 -22.77 -11.23
N ALA A 483 -1.37 -22.56 -12.17
CA ALA A 483 -1.22 -21.26 -12.82
C ALA A 483 -2.45 -20.92 -13.68
N ALA A 484 -2.94 -21.88 -14.47
CA ALA A 484 -4.14 -21.72 -15.31
C ALA A 484 -5.38 -21.41 -14.47
N HIS A 485 -5.70 -22.24 -13.47
CA HIS A 485 -6.81 -21.99 -12.54
C HIS A 485 -6.69 -20.62 -11.89
N ARG A 486 -5.51 -20.25 -11.38
CA ARG A 486 -5.31 -18.95 -10.72
C ARG A 486 -5.67 -17.78 -11.61
N ALA A 487 -5.25 -17.75 -12.87
CA ALA A 487 -5.53 -16.60 -13.73
C ALA A 487 -6.94 -16.61 -14.30
N VAL A 488 -7.45 -17.78 -14.68
CA VAL A 488 -8.82 -17.92 -15.14
C VAL A 488 -9.77 -17.51 -14.03
N ASP A 489 -9.60 -18.05 -12.82
CA ASP A 489 -10.47 -17.77 -11.68
C ASP A 489 -10.32 -16.33 -11.15
N ALA A 490 -9.19 -15.67 -11.41
CA ALA A 490 -8.99 -14.26 -11.09
C ALA A 490 -9.75 -13.29 -12.00
N CYS A 491 -10.23 -13.74 -13.17
CA CYS A 491 -11.08 -12.91 -14.02
C CYS A 491 -12.44 -12.72 -13.34
N ALA A 492 -12.83 -11.48 -13.06
CA ALA A 492 -14.03 -11.16 -12.29
C ALA A 492 -15.36 -11.31 -13.08
N ARG A 493 -15.30 -11.47 -14.40
CA ARG A 493 -16.45 -11.45 -15.31
C ARG A 493 -16.86 -12.87 -15.70
N GLY A 494 -18.16 -13.14 -15.65
CA GLY A 494 -18.73 -14.48 -15.82
C GLY A 494 -18.33 -15.46 -14.71
N THR A 495 -18.69 -16.72 -14.87
CA THR A 495 -18.22 -17.84 -14.03
C THR A 495 -17.43 -18.84 -14.86
N ALA A 496 -16.42 -19.50 -14.28
CA ALA A 496 -15.68 -20.58 -14.93
C ALA A 496 -16.00 -21.92 -14.27
N THR A 497 -16.38 -22.93 -15.06
CA THR A 497 -16.68 -24.28 -14.60
C THR A 497 -15.69 -25.26 -15.22
N TRP A 498 -14.81 -25.82 -14.39
CA TRP A 498 -13.81 -26.80 -14.81
C TRP A 498 -14.39 -28.22 -14.80
N ILE A 499 -14.32 -28.90 -15.95
CA ILE A 499 -14.81 -30.27 -16.15
C ILE A 499 -13.62 -31.14 -16.50
N GLN A 500 -13.14 -31.90 -15.51
CA GLN A 500 -11.96 -32.76 -15.68
C GLN A 500 -12.33 -34.12 -16.29
N LYS A 501 -12.65 -34.11 -17.59
CA LYS A 501 -13.04 -35.29 -18.39
C LYS A 501 -12.64 -35.07 -19.84
N PHE A 502 -12.59 -36.15 -20.63
CA PHE A 502 -12.52 -36.00 -22.07
C PHE A 502 -13.84 -35.44 -22.62
N SER A 503 -13.76 -34.66 -23.70
CA SER A 503 -14.92 -34.07 -24.39
C SER A 503 -16.01 -35.10 -24.71
N HIS A 504 -15.62 -36.29 -25.18
CA HIS A 504 -16.55 -37.37 -25.54
C HIS A 504 -17.22 -38.07 -24.35
N GLU A 505 -16.69 -37.90 -23.13
CA GLU A 505 -17.36 -38.37 -21.91
C GLU A 505 -18.40 -37.37 -21.40
N VAL A 506 -18.30 -36.11 -21.83
CA VAL A 506 -19.16 -34.99 -21.41
C VAL A 506 -20.32 -34.79 -22.38
N SER A 507 -20.05 -34.88 -23.69
CA SER A 507 -21.01 -34.60 -24.76
C SER A 507 -22.34 -35.37 -24.66
N PRO A 508 -22.42 -36.64 -24.21
CA PRO A 508 -23.70 -37.37 -24.15
C PRO A 508 -24.67 -36.83 -23.10
N ALA A 509 -24.15 -36.21 -22.04
CA ALA A 509 -24.95 -35.64 -20.95
C ALA A 509 -25.16 -34.12 -21.09
N TRP A 510 -24.62 -33.50 -22.14
CA TRP A 510 -24.66 -32.06 -22.33
C TRP A 510 -26.07 -31.57 -22.70
N LYS A 511 -26.53 -30.50 -22.03
CA LYS A 511 -27.88 -29.93 -22.23
C LYS A 511 -27.89 -28.40 -22.40
N VAL A 512 -26.76 -27.74 -22.19
CA VAL A 512 -26.68 -26.28 -22.20
C VAL A 512 -26.49 -25.81 -23.65
N PRO A 513 -27.35 -24.92 -24.19
CA PRO A 513 -27.12 -24.31 -25.49
C PRO A 513 -25.81 -23.51 -25.49
N ILE A 514 -25.04 -23.58 -26.58
CA ILE A 514 -23.69 -22.98 -26.65
C ILE A 514 -23.71 -21.78 -27.60
N ASP A 515 -23.27 -20.62 -27.12
CA ASP A 515 -23.10 -19.41 -27.93
C ASP A 515 -21.74 -19.39 -28.65
N LEU A 516 -20.72 -19.98 -28.01
CA LEU A 516 -19.36 -20.10 -28.53
C LEU A 516 -18.72 -21.41 -28.10
N LEU A 517 -18.17 -22.15 -29.05
CA LEU A 517 -17.39 -23.37 -28.83
C LEU A 517 -15.97 -23.19 -29.37
N LEU A 518 -14.96 -23.31 -28.54
CA LEU A 518 -13.55 -23.37 -28.95
C LEU A 518 -13.08 -24.83 -28.93
N ILE A 519 -12.60 -25.31 -30.08
CA ILE A 519 -11.99 -26.63 -30.26
C ILE A 519 -10.48 -26.44 -30.34
N ASP A 520 -9.78 -26.75 -29.24
CA ASP A 520 -8.33 -26.62 -29.04
C ASP A 520 -7.77 -27.86 -28.29
N GLY A 521 -8.36 -29.03 -28.61
CA GLY A 521 -8.08 -30.31 -27.96
C GLY A 521 -6.87 -31.03 -28.56
N ASP A 522 -7.04 -32.33 -28.82
CA ASP A 522 -6.00 -33.12 -29.48
C ASP A 522 -5.95 -32.80 -30.99
N HIS A 523 -4.79 -32.39 -31.50
CA HIS A 523 -4.56 -32.00 -32.89
C HIS A 523 -4.53 -33.18 -33.88
N GLN A 524 -4.82 -34.41 -33.45
CA GLN A 524 -5.11 -35.53 -34.35
C GLN A 524 -6.42 -35.28 -35.12
N GLU A 525 -6.39 -35.47 -36.44
CA GLU A 525 -7.55 -35.24 -37.33
C GLU A 525 -8.83 -35.95 -36.84
N GLN A 526 -8.71 -37.19 -36.36
CA GLN A 526 -9.83 -37.98 -35.85
C GLN A 526 -10.44 -37.37 -34.57
N SER A 527 -9.60 -36.79 -33.70
CA SER A 527 -10.04 -36.15 -32.46
C SER A 527 -10.83 -34.87 -32.77
N VAL A 528 -10.34 -34.03 -33.70
CA VAL A 528 -11.04 -32.81 -34.14
C VAL A 528 -12.36 -33.14 -34.82
N TRP A 529 -12.41 -34.17 -35.67
CA TRP A 529 -13.65 -34.65 -36.28
C TRP A 529 -14.68 -35.09 -35.24
N ARG A 530 -14.23 -35.81 -34.20
CA ARG A 530 -15.09 -36.24 -33.10
C ARG A 530 -15.65 -35.05 -32.33
N ASP A 531 -14.80 -34.12 -31.91
CA ASP A 531 -15.21 -32.92 -31.18
C ASP A 531 -16.22 -32.10 -31.99
N TRP A 532 -15.96 -31.87 -33.28
CA TRP A 532 -16.91 -31.22 -34.18
C TRP A 532 -18.25 -31.96 -34.23
N ASN A 533 -18.24 -33.27 -34.53
CA ASN A 533 -19.46 -34.02 -34.75
C ASN A 533 -20.32 -34.17 -33.49
N GLU A 534 -19.69 -34.29 -32.33
CA GLU A 534 -20.40 -34.45 -31.06
C GLU A 534 -20.93 -33.12 -30.52
N TRP A 535 -20.22 -32.01 -30.71
CA TRP A 535 -20.53 -30.74 -30.04
C TRP A 535 -21.31 -29.74 -30.89
N LYS A 536 -21.15 -29.72 -32.23
CA LYS A 536 -21.79 -28.73 -33.11
C LYS A 536 -23.31 -28.65 -32.96
N LYS A 537 -23.95 -29.76 -32.57
CA LYS A 537 -25.41 -29.85 -32.39
C LYS A 537 -25.94 -28.96 -31.26
N PHE A 538 -25.11 -28.65 -30.26
CA PHE A 538 -25.46 -27.82 -29.11
C PHE A 538 -25.26 -26.32 -29.35
N VAL A 539 -24.53 -25.95 -30.41
CA VAL A 539 -24.29 -24.54 -30.77
C VAL A 539 -25.58 -23.92 -31.31
N VAL A 540 -26.02 -22.80 -30.75
CA VAL A 540 -27.27 -22.17 -31.17
C VAL A 540 -27.19 -21.54 -32.57
N PRO A 541 -28.31 -21.32 -33.26
CA PRO A 541 -28.38 -20.37 -34.38
C PRO A 541 -27.71 -19.02 -34.04
N GLY A 542 -26.80 -18.52 -34.89
CA GLY A 542 -25.96 -17.35 -34.62
C GLY A 542 -24.79 -17.59 -33.64
N GLY A 543 -24.65 -18.81 -33.13
CA GLY A 543 -23.52 -19.25 -32.33
C GLY A 543 -22.29 -19.53 -33.19
N VAL A 544 -21.11 -19.45 -32.60
CA VAL A 544 -19.83 -19.58 -33.31
C VAL A 544 -19.03 -20.80 -32.83
N VAL A 545 -18.25 -21.39 -33.74
CA VAL A 545 -17.25 -22.41 -33.44
C VAL A 545 -15.89 -21.89 -33.88
N LEU A 546 -14.92 -21.94 -32.99
CA LEU A 546 -13.55 -21.53 -33.24
C LEU A 546 -12.68 -22.78 -33.29
N PHE A 547 -11.92 -22.92 -34.37
CA PHE A 547 -10.93 -23.97 -34.53
C PHE A 547 -9.53 -23.36 -34.40
N HIS A 548 -8.78 -23.82 -33.40
CA HIS A 548 -7.39 -23.43 -33.22
C HIS A 548 -6.48 -24.21 -34.19
N ASP A 549 -5.36 -23.61 -34.60
CA ASP A 549 -4.36 -24.24 -35.47
C ASP A 549 -4.94 -24.84 -36.78
N ALA A 550 -5.96 -24.18 -37.33
CA ALA A 550 -6.86 -24.74 -38.34
C ALA A 550 -6.70 -24.14 -39.74
N ARG A 551 -5.68 -23.31 -39.96
CA ARG A 551 -5.26 -22.86 -41.29
C ARG A 551 -3.74 -22.71 -41.37
N LEU A 552 -3.23 -22.68 -42.59
CA LEU A 552 -1.84 -22.34 -42.83
C LEU A 552 -1.56 -20.90 -42.40
N PHE A 553 -0.61 -20.78 -41.47
CA PHE A 553 -0.03 -19.52 -41.05
C PHE A 553 1.41 -19.45 -41.57
N GLU A 554 1.70 -18.56 -42.52
CA GLU A 554 3.00 -18.49 -43.24
C GLU A 554 4.22 -18.32 -42.33
N ALA A 555 4.02 -17.77 -41.12
CA ALA A 555 5.06 -17.57 -40.12
C ALA A 555 4.83 -18.41 -38.84
N GLY A 556 4.02 -19.47 -38.96
CA GLY A 556 3.52 -20.30 -37.87
C GLY A 556 4.04 -21.75 -37.81
N TRP A 557 3.46 -22.54 -36.91
CA TRP A 557 3.79 -23.96 -36.69
C TRP A 557 2.85 -24.96 -37.39
N THR A 558 1.78 -24.47 -38.02
CA THR A 558 0.76 -25.28 -38.70
C THR A 558 1.20 -25.70 -40.10
N THR A 559 0.97 -26.96 -40.48
CA THR A 559 1.22 -27.48 -41.84
C THR A 559 -0.06 -28.01 -42.49
N LEU A 560 -0.02 -28.34 -43.78
CA LEU A 560 -1.14 -28.98 -44.48
C LEU A 560 -1.54 -30.34 -43.89
N GLU A 561 -0.64 -30.97 -43.11
CA GLU A 561 -0.87 -32.27 -42.49
C GLU A 561 -1.51 -32.15 -41.10
N TYR A 562 -1.57 -30.95 -40.50
CA TYR A 562 -2.19 -30.75 -39.20
C TYR A 562 -3.67 -31.13 -39.22
N GLY A 563 -4.10 -31.86 -38.19
CA GLY A 563 -5.48 -32.35 -38.09
C GLY A 563 -6.52 -31.24 -38.21
N PRO A 564 -6.46 -30.15 -37.41
CA PRO A 564 -7.43 -29.07 -37.51
C PRO A 564 -7.49 -28.43 -38.91
N VAL A 565 -6.33 -28.23 -39.56
CA VAL A 565 -6.23 -27.71 -40.94
C VAL A 565 -6.98 -28.63 -41.90
N ARG A 566 -6.73 -29.94 -41.85
CA ARG A 566 -7.40 -30.91 -42.73
C ARG A 566 -8.91 -30.97 -42.50
N VAL A 567 -9.35 -30.89 -41.25
CA VAL A 567 -10.78 -30.90 -40.91
C VAL A 567 -11.48 -29.64 -41.44
N VAL A 568 -10.91 -28.45 -41.21
CA VAL A 568 -11.49 -27.19 -41.70
C VAL A 568 -11.51 -27.13 -43.23
N GLU A 569 -10.43 -27.56 -43.89
CA GLU A 569 -10.38 -27.67 -45.35
C GLU A 569 -11.48 -28.58 -45.91
N ALA A 570 -11.67 -29.76 -45.32
CA ALA A 570 -12.71 -30.69 -45.72
C ALA A 570 -14.12 -30.14 -45.47
N LEU A 571 -14.35 -29.56 -44.29
CA LEU A 571 -15.65 -29.10 -43.86
C LEU A 571 -16.09 -27.83 -44.57
N PHE A 572 -15.25 -26.80 -44.67
CA PHE A 572 -15.73 -25.46 -45.01
C PHE A 572 -15.22 -24.97 -46.36
N ARG A 573 -14.16 -25.58 -46.91
CA ARG A 573 -13.53 -25.13 -48.17
C ARG A 573 -13.78 -26.07 -49.34
N LYS A 574 -13.89 -27.39 -49.10
CA LYS A 574 -14.16 -28.39 -50.17
C LYS A 574 -15.62 -28.84 -50.26
N ALA A 575 -16.32 -28.96 -49.13
CA ALA A 575 -17.70 -29.42 -49.05
C ALA A 575 -18.45 -28.75 -47.89
N GLY A 576 -18.79 -27.47 -48.05
CA GLY A 576 -19.47 -26.68 -47.02
C GLY A 576 -20.79 -27.32 -46.55
N PRO A 577 -20.97 -27.66 -45.26
CA PRO A 577 -22.28 -28.03 -44.75
C PRO A 577 -23.21 -26.81 -44.85
N ALA A 578 -24.40 -27.00 -45.43
CA ALA A 578 -25.33 -25.93 -45.82
C ALA A 578 -25.78 -24.94 -44.72
N LYS A 579 -25.36 -25.12 -43.46
CA LYS A 579 -25.75 -24.30 -42.29
C LYS A 579 -24.57 -23.62 -41.58
N TRP A 580 -23.35 -23.72 -42.12
CA TRP A 580 -22.16 -23.14 -41.49
C TRP A 580 -21.28 -22.43 -42.51
N HIS A 581 -20.71 -21.31 -42.11
CA HIS A 581 -19.81 -20.53 -42.95
C HIS A 581 -18.70 -19.88 -42.14
N ILE A 582 -17.54 -19.67 -42.76
CA ILE A 582 -16.41 -18.96 -42.14
C ILE A 582 -16.77 -17.47 -42.09
N ILE A 583 -16.60 -16.86 -40.92
CA ILE A 583 -16.86 -15.43 -40.68
C ILE A 583 -15.61 -14.62 -40.38
N ASP A 584 -14.54 -15.26 -39.90
CA ASP A 584 -13.26 -14.61 -39.63
C ASP A 584 -12.12 -15.65 -39.64
N GLU A 585 -10.93 -15.21 -40.03
CA GLU A 585 -9.70 -16.01 -40.02
C GLU A 585 -8.52 -15.14 -39.57
N VAL A 586 -7.94 -15.47 -38.43
CA VAL A 586 -6.89 -14.66 -37.79
C VAL A 586 -5.71 -15.56 -37.48
N ASP A 587 -4.56 -15.32 -38.11
CA ASP A 587 -3.37 -16.19 -38.04
C ASP A 587 -3.73 -17.68 -38.26
N SER A 588 -3.60 -18.55 -37.25
CA SER A 588 -3.96 -19.98 -37.32
C SER A 588 -5.42 -20.28 -36.93
N LEU A 589 -6.13 -19.31 -36.34
CA LEU A 589 -7.52 -19.44 -35.88
C LEU A 589 -8.54 -19.28 -37.02
N VAL A 590 -9.54 -20.16 -37.06
CA VAL A 590 -10.68 -20.08 -37.97
C VAL A 590 -11.99 -20.01 -37.19
N ILE A 591 -12.83 -19.02 -37.49
CA ILE A 591 -14.12 -18.80 -36.83
C ILE A 591 -15.25 -19.07 -37.81
N VAL A 592 -16.15 -19.99 -37.45
CA VAL A 592 -17.33 -20.34 -38.24
C VAL A 592 -18.62 -20.02 -37.47
N GLU A 593 -19.65 -19.58 -38.17
CA GLU A 593 -20.96 -19.26 -37.60
C GLU A 593 -22.03 -20.24 -38.08
N ARG A 594 -22.93 -20.62 -37.17
CA ARG A 594 -24.14 -21.40 -37.47
C ARG A 594 -25.22 -20.47 -38.00
N GLN A 595 -25.67 -20.70 -39.23
CA GLN A 595 -26.80 -19.98 -39.81
C GLN A 595 -28.11 -20.27 -39.07
N ALA A 596 -29.03 -19.29 -39.17
CA ALA A 596 -30.34 -19.29 -38.52
C ALA A 596 -31.21 -20.51 -38.87
#